data_AF-A0A3D2P6C7-F1
#
_entry.id   AF-A0A3D2P6C7-F1
#
_cell.length_a   1.000
_cell.length_b   1.000
_cell.length_c   1.000
_cell.angle_alpha   90.00
_cell.angle_beta   90.00
_cell.angle_gamma   90.00
#
_symmetry.space_group_name_H-M   'P 1'
#
loop_
_entity.id
_entity.type
_entity.pdbx_description
1 polymer ?
#
loop_
_entity_poly.entity_id
_entity_poly.type
_entity_poly.pdbx_seq_one_letter_code
_entity_poly.pdbx_strand_id
1 'polypeptide(L)'
;MLRPSNAPPVHNDQGFNRKFFLQVIMALVPPFLLIFVVLGSIIMGVATVNQAGAIGAVGATIMAGYRLYEGKGTYRPAILALVSVAAIIILQAVYDLNIRTVTANGNEFVVGLALLASALFLFAVAWSGWRTLKIDDTLKGVMIETAKTTSLVFIILLGAAMLTSAFRGFGGEHYVKEFLTTLPGGFWTQFIVVMLVVFIMGFFLDFIEIAVVVVPIVAPILLADPSANVTAVWLGVMIGLNIQTSFLTPPFGFALFYLRGVADKTIKTLSIYKGVVPFILLQLGALGVVGYYPELVNYLPNRSYLGSFNAPPPKNPKLEACIDEYLLDSFAQERTNIEASIASIKNVNFSLLPDKQAKSMAKVLENADKIYPLLNEAKIALDEEKALIPDYRPIHTRVRELERDIRREVRFIEENKRKFLYAQSGNEVEEMEEITLEIQKHEANIAELEKMIPPEWEGISKKFRGALKKVAKADRLASRAMAEAYEPVTELVAVIDAAPDLEKVTNPLATLVGQAATGDMAMLTEQTKEIEAMLAPLAGGQIVRSDLSKARRIFDKNKQDDREKAIALITSAQSVLATELDWRKNAAQSIRDDLAQYAEDVRLTIGLRSLSRVPKELVTPLSNCQASHRDISLFF
;
A
#
# COMPACT_ATOMS: atom_id res chain seq x y z
N MET A 1 -2.78 7.05 -29.03
CA MET A 1 -3.64 5.91 -29.41
C MET A 1 -4.90 6.29 -30.19
N LEU A 2 -5.53 7.45 -30.00
CA LEU A 2 -6.78 7.80 -30.72
C LEU A 2 -6.62 8.45 -32.13
N ARG A 3 -5.43 8.99 -32.47
CA ARG A 3 -5.05 9.38 -33.85
C ARG A 3 -3.54 9.17 -34.08
N PRO A 4 -3.10 7.98 -34.51
CA PRO A 4 -1.67 7.67 -34.67
C PRO A 4 -0.97 8.54 -35.72
N SER A 5 -1.70 9.09 -36.70
CA SER A 5 -1.18 10.00 -37.73
C SER A 5 -0.76 11.38 -37.22
N ASN A 6 -1.14 11.75 -35.99
CA ASN A 6 -0.81 13.05 -35.40
C ASN A 6 0.51 13.04 -34.61
N ALA A 7 1.09 11.86 -34.38
CA ALA A 7 2.44 11.77 -33.85
C ALA A 7 3.41 11.95 -35.04
N PRO A 8 4.35 12.91 -35.00
CA PRO A 8 5.32 13.06 -36.08
C PRO A 8 6.07 11.73 -36.23
N PRO A 9 6.16 11.16 -37.45
CA PRO A 9 6.93 9.95 -37.67
C PRO A 9 8.39 10.27 -37.37
N VAL A 10 8.91 9.66 -36.30
CA VAL A 10 10.35 9.66 -36.03
C VAL A 10 10.99 8.88 -37.17
N HIS A 11 11.56 9.60 -38.12
CA HIS A 11 12.33 9.00 -39.22
C HIS A 11 13.57 8.39 -38.60
N ASN A 12 13.56 7.07 -38.46
CA ASN A 12 14.74 6.30 -38.13
C ASN A 12 15.08 5.46 -39.35
N ASP A 13 15.92 6.01 -40.23
CA ASP A 13 16.34 5.39 -41.48
C ASP A 13 17.07 4.05 -41.26
N GLN A 14 17.50 3.76 -40.03
CA GLN A 14 18.17 2.51 -39.64
C GLN A 14 17.23 1.47 -39.01
N GLY A 15 15.95 1.79 -38.80
CA GLY A 15 14.98 0.91 -38.15
C GLY A 15 15.22 0.70 -36.64
N PHE A 16 14.23 0.13 -35.94
CA PHE A 16 14.30 -0.18 -34.52
C PHE A 16 15.15 -1.44 -34.25
N ASN A 17 16.46 -1.35 -34.47
CA ASN A 17 17.40 -2.46 -34.30
C ASN A 17 17.75 -2.72 -32.82
N ARG A 18 18.20 -3.94 -32.49
CA ARG A 18 18.64 -4.32 -31.14
C ARG A 18 19.71 -3.39 -30.55
N LYS A 19 20.61 -2.84 -31.39
CA LYS A 19 21.64 -1.87 -30.98
C LYS A 19 21.05 -0.53 -30.51
N PHE A 20 20.02 -0.04 -31.21
CA PHE A 20 19.30 1.18 -30.84
C PHE A 20 18.62 1.01 -29.48
N PHE A 21 17.89 -0.10 -29.28
CA PHE A 21 17.28 -0.39 -27.98
C PHE A 21 18.32 -0.51 -26.85
N LEU A 22 19.49 -1.12 -27.11
CA LEU A 22 20.57 -1.22 -26.13
C LEU A 22 21.10 0.16 -25.70
N GLN A 23 21.29 1.08 -26.65
CA GLN A 23 21.74 2.45 -26.37
C GLN A 23 20.71 3.24 -25.57
N VAL A 24 19.43 3.16 -25.95
CA VAL A 24 18.33 3.80 -25.22
C VAL A 24 18.25 3.29 -23.78
N ILE A 25 18.36 1.97 -23.58
CA ILE A 25 18.35 1.35 -22.26
C ILE A 25 19.57 1.80 -21.43
N MET A 26 20.79 1.76 -21.98
CA MET A 26 21.99 2.21 -21.26
C MET A 26 21.99 3.72 -20.93
N ALA A 27 21.25 4.52 -21.69
CA ALA A 27 21.09 5.95 -21.42
C ALA A 27 20.03 6.24 -20.34
N LEU A 28 18.89 5.52 -20.34
CA LEU A 28 17.77 5.84 -19.44
C LEU A 28 17.81 5.09 -18.11
N VAL A 29 18.25 3.83 -18.10
CA VAL A 29 18.16 2.98 -16.90
C VAL A 29 18.94 3.52 -15.70
N PRO A 30 20.19 3.99 -15.83
CA PRO A 30 20.97 4.39 -14.66
C PRO A 30 20.36 5.58 -13.87
N PRO A 31 19.89 6.67 -14.51
CA PRO A 31 19.18 7.74 -13.80
C PRO A 31 17.88 7.29 -13.11
N PHE A 32 17.06 6.44 -13.78
CA PHE A 32 15.84 5.92 -13.16
C PHE A 32 16.15 5.03 -11.96
N LEU A 33 17.16 4.16 -12.08
CA LEU A 33 17.62 3.32 -10.98
C LEU A 33 18.04 4.16 -9.78
N LEU A 34 18.76 5.26 -10.00
CA LEU A 34 19.12 6.18 -8.93
C LEU A 34 17.90 6.79 -8.24
N ILE A 35 16.89 7.22 -9.00
CA ILE A 35 15.63 7.78 -8.45
C ILE A 35 14.93 6.73 -7.57
N PHE A 36 14.83 5.49 -8.04
CA PHE A 36 14.20 4.41 -7.27
C PHE A 36 14.98 4.08 -6.00
N VAL A 37 16.31 4.11 -6.05
CA VAL A 37 17.15 3.86 -4.88
C VAL A 37 16.96 4.97 -3.83
N VAL A 38 16.92 6.23 -4.25
CA VAL A 38 16.70 7.37 -3.35
C VAL A 38 15.28 7.35 -2.78
N LEU A 39 14.25 7.30 -3.62
CA LEU A 39 12.84 7.33 -3.18
C LEU A 39 12.47 6.07 -2.38
N GLY A 40 12.97 4.91 -2.80
CA GLY A 40 12.77 3.64 -2.11
C GLY A 40 13.36 3.65 -0.70
N SER A 41 14.53 4.28 -0.51
CA SER A 41 15.15 4.41 0.81
C SER A 41 14.34 5.28 1.78
N ILE A 42 13.57 6.26 1.28
CA ILE A 42 12.68 7.11 2.07
C ILE A 42 11.38 6.34 2.41
N ILE A 43 10.75 5.70 1.43
CA ILE A 43 9.47 5.00 1.61
C ILE A 43 9.60 3.78 2.52
N MET A 44 10.71 3.06 2.42
CA MET A 44 10.99 1.90 3.27
C MET A 44 11.50 2.29 4.67
N GLY A 45 11.70 3.59 4.94
CA GLY A 45 12.24 4.09 6.20
C GLY A 45 13.71 3.73 6.45
N VAL A 46 14.46 3.37 5.39
CA VAL A 46 15.87 2.96 5.46
C VAL A 46 16.80 4.17 5.63
N ALA A 47 16.46 5.29 5.00
CA ALA A 47 17.23 6.52 5.05
C ALA A 47 16.30 7.72 5.27
N THR A 48 16.74 8.68 6.09
CA THR A 48 16.06 9.99 6.17
C THR A 48 16.26 10.78 4.88
N VAL A 49 15.44 11.82 4.65
CA VAL A 49 15.49 12.64 3.42
C VAL A 49 16.91 13.15 3.12
N ASN A 50 17.67 13.56 4.14
CA ASN A 50 19.05 14.02 4.00
C ASN A 50 20.01 12.89 3.59
N GLN A 51 19.87 11.70 4.18
CA GLN A 51 20.68 10.53 3.86
C GLN A 51 20.37 10.00 2.45
N ALA A 52 19.09 9.97 2.08
CA ALA A 52 18.65 9.62 0.73
C ALA A 52 19.22 10.60 -0.32
N GLY A 53 19.30 11.90 0.00
CA GLY A 53 19.95 12.91 -0.85
C GLY A 53 21.44 12.64 -1.11
N ALA A 54 22.19 12.20 -0.09
CA ALA A 54 23.61 11.83 -0.25
C ALA A 54 23.80 10.63 -1.19
N ILE A 55 22.91 9.63 -1.11
CA ILE A 55 22.89 8.47 -2.03
C ILE A 55 22.70 8.96 -3.48
N GLY A 56 21.80 9.92 -3.70
CA GLY A 56 21.59 10.57 -4.99
C GLY A 56 22.85 11.25 -5.54
N ALA A 57 23.53 12.07 -4.72
CA ALA A 57 24.73 12.80 -5.13
C ALA A 57 25.89 11.86 -5.51
N VAL A 58 26.11 10.81 -4.72
CA VAL A 58 27.13 9.79 -5.00
C VAL A 58 26.83 9.05 -6.30
N GLY A 59 25.59 8.61 -6.51
CA GLY A 59 25.18 7.93 -7.74
C GLY A 59 25.28 8.81 -8.99
N ALA A 60 24.92 10.09 -8.89
CA ALA A 60 25.06 11.06 -9.98
C ALA A 60 26.53 11.28 -10.37
N THR A 61 27.42 11.36 -9.38
CA THR A 61 28.87 11.51 -9.58
C THR A 61 29.46 10.30 -10.31
N ILE A 62 29.07 9.09 -9.90
CA ILE A 62 29.46 7.86 -10.60
C ILE A 62 28.97 7.84 -12.05
N MET A 63 27.72 8.28 -12.29
CA MET A 63 27.17 8.35 -13.64
C MET A 63 27.87 9.34 -14.55
N ALA A 64 28.16 10.53 -14.04
CA ALA A 64 28.90 11.55 -14.77
C ALA A 64 30.33 11.06 -15.11
N GLY A 65 30.99 10.36 -14.18
CA GLY A 65 32.35 9.86 -14.36
C GLY A 65 32.54 8.86 -15.52
N TYR A 66 31.49 8.12 -15.91
CA TYR A 66 31.53 7.27 -17.12
C TYR A 66 30.88 7.95 -18.33
N ARG A 67 29.97 8.91 -18.19
CA ARG A 67 29.40 9.61 -19.36
C ARG A 67 30.38 10.59 -20.00
N LEU A 68 31.24 11.22 -19.19
CA LEU A 68 32.21 12.22 -19.66
C LEU A 68 33.48 11.61 -20.27
N TYR A 69 33.75 10.33 -20.01
CA TYR A 69 34.99 9.69 -20.46
C TYR A 69 34.75 8.80 -21.68
N GLU A 70 35.19 9.26 -22.86
CA GLU A 70 35.17 8.49 -24.09
C GLU A 70 36.49 7.70 -24.26
N GLY A 71 36.50 6.39 -23.96
CA GLY A 71 37.71 5.57 -24.09
C GLY A 71 37.61 4.14 -23.56
N LYS A 72 38.71 3.38 -23.63
CA LYS A 72 38.79 2.04 -23.01
C LYS A 72 38.86 2.19 -21.48
N GLY A 73 37.81 1.79 -20.77
CA GLY A 73 37.75 1.90 -19.30
C GLY A 73 36.75 2.93 -18.77
N THR A 74 35.84 3.38 -19.62
CA THR A 74 34.70 4.25 -19.29
C THR A 74 33.92 3.77 -18.07
N TYR A 75 33.44 2.52 -18.06
CA TYR A 75 32.56 1.99 -17.00
C TYR A 75 33.29 1.45 -15.76
N ARG A 76 34.62 1.44 -15.73
CA ARG A 76 35.41 0.84 -14.63
C ARG A 76 35.04 1.34 -13.23
N PRO A 77 34.98 2.66 -12.95
CA PRO A 77 34.60 3.12 -11.61
C PRO A 77 33.14 2.79 -11.27
N ALA A 78 32.23 2.79 -12.26
CA ALA A 78 30.84 2.40 -12.03
C ALA A 78 30.68 0.90 -11.70
N ILE A 79 31.40 0.04 -12.41
CA ILE A 79 31.44 -1.41 -12.13
C ILE A 79 32.04 -1.65 -10.75
N LEU A 80 33.13 -0.97 -10.40
CA LEU A 80 33.77 -1.09 -9.10
C LEU A 80 32.82 -0.65 -7.96
N ALA A 81 32.10 0.46 -8.14
CA ALA A 81 31.12 0.92 -7.17
C ALA A 81 29.96 -0.08 -7.02
N LEU A 82 29.42 -0.61 -8.12
CA LEU A 82 28.35 -1.60 -8.10
C LEU A 82 28.77 -2.90 -7.42
N VAL A 83 29.96 -3.42 -7.74
CA VAL A 83 30.52 -4.61 -7.10
C VAL A 83 30.74 -4.39 -5.61
N SER A 84 31.22 -3.20 -5.24
CA SER A 84 31.45 -2.86 -3.83
C SER A 84 30.15 -2.74 -3.04
N VAL A 85 29.11 -2.11 -3.58
CA VAL A 85 27.77 -2.03 -2.96
C VAL A 85 27.14 -3.42 -2.87
N ALA A 86 27.23 -4.22 -3.93
CA ALA A 86 26.74 -5.60 -3.92
C ALA A 86 27.45 -6.43 -2.85
N ALA A 87 28.78 -6.29 -2.73
CA ALA A 87 29.56 -6.95 -1.69
C ALA A 87 29.09 -6.52 -0.28
N ILE A 88 28.90 -5.21 -0.02
CA ILE A 88 28.42 -4.73 1.28
C ILE A 88 27.03 -5.29 1.62
N ILE A 89 26.08 -5.28 0.67
CA ILE A 89 24.73 -5.82 0.87
C ILE A 89 24.78 -7.33 1.15
N ILE A 90 25.60 -8.07 0.39
CA ILE A 90 25.77 -9.52 0.58
C ILE A 90 26.38 -9.82 1.95
N LEU A 91 27.37 -9.04 2.40
CA LEU A 91 28.01 -9.24 3.69
C LEU A 91 27.05 -8.92 4.84
N GLN A 92 26.25 -7.85 4.72
CA GLN A 92 25.23 -7.48 5.72
C GLN A 92 24.08 -8.49 5.80
N ALA A 93 23.70 -9.11 4.69
CA ALA A 93 22.63 -10.11 4.66
C ALA A 93 23.07 -11.48 5.23
N VAL A 94 24.37 -11.77 5.21
CA VAL A 94 24.92 -13.10 5.58
C VAL A 94 25.60 -13.10 6.95
N TYR A 95 26.16 -11.98 7.40
CA TYR A 95 26.93 -11.91 8.65
C TYR A 95 26.51 -10.69 9.50
N ASP A 96 26.51 -10.85 10.83
CA ASP A 96 26.34 -9.72 11.75
C ASP A 96 27.66 -8.92 11.80
N LEU A 97 27.67 -7.76 11.14
CA LEU A 97 28.83 -6.89 10.97
C LEU A 97 29.06 -5.94 12.17
N ASN A 98 28.54 -6.27 13.35
CA ASN A 98 28.69 -5.44 14.55
C ASN A 98 30.14 -5.41 15.07
N ILE A 99 30.80 -4.26 14.84
CA ILE A 99 32.20 -3.96 15.19
C ILE A 99 32.52 -4.20 16.69
N ARG A 100 31.53 -4.04 17.58
CA ARG A 100 31.73 -4.21 19.04
C ARG A 100 31.81 -5.67 19.48
N THR A 101 31.34 -6.60 18.66
CA THR A 101 31.25 -8.05 18.99
C THR A 101 32.20 -8.91 18.14
N VAL A 102 33.13 -8.29 17.42
CA VAL A 102 33.97 -8.94 16.38
C VAL A 102 34.87 -10.04 16.93
N THR A 103 35.47 -9.84 18.11
CA THR A 103 36.34 -10.83 18.74
C THR A 103 35.58 -12.01 19.34
N ALA A 104 34.30 -11.85 19.66
CA ALA A 104 33.46 -12.92 20.21
C ALA A 104 32.87 -13.85 19.13
N ASN A 105 32.59 -13.30 17.94
CA ASN A 105 31.92 -14.02 16.85
C ASN A 105 32.88 -14.57 15.77
N GLY A 106 34.19 -14.32 15.87
CA GLY A 106 35.18 -14.77 14.87
C GLY A 106 35.05 -14.10 13.49
N ASN A 107 34.29 -13.01 13.38
CA ASN A 107 33.98 -12.32 12.12
C ASN A 107 35.03 -11.27 11.70
N GLU A 108 36.23 -11.32 12.28
CA GLU A 108 37.32 -10.35 12.03
C GLU A 108 37.65 -10.24 10.53
N PHE A 109 37.74 -11.38 9.85
CA PHE A 109 37.99 -11.43 8.41
C PHE A 109 36.84 -10.83 7.57
N VAL A 110 35.59 -11.10 7.95
CA VAL A 110 34.40 -10.63 7.23
C VAL A 110 34.21 -9.12 7.40
N VAL A 111 34.46 -8.61 8.61
CA VAL A 111 34.47 -7.18 8.88
C VAL A 111 35.60 -6.51 8.11
N GLY A 112 36.79 -7.13 8.02
CA GLY A 112 37.87 -6.69 7.15
C GLY A 112 37.46 -6.60 5.67
N LEU A 113 36.73 -7.60 5.16
CA LEU A 113 36.25 -7.63 3.79
C LEU A 113 35.14 -6.59 3.51
N ALA A 114 34.29 -6.31 4.51
CA ALA A 114 33.30 -5.23 4.43
C ALA A 114 33.95 -3.84 4.45
N LEU A 115 35.02 -3.67 5.24
CA LEU A 115 35.84 -2.45 5.25
C LEU A 115 36.54 -2.26 3.90
N LEU A 116 37.09 -3.33 3.32
CA LEU A 116 37.71 -3.31 1.99
C LEU A 116 36.68 -2.97 0.90
N ALA A 117 35.50 -3.57 0.91
CA ALA A 117 34.43 -3.23 -0.02
C ALA A 117 33.99 -1.76 0.14
N SER A 118 33.90 -1.25 1.36
CA SER A 118 33.60 0.16 1.63
C SER A 118 34.72 1.08 1.12
N ALA A 119 35.98 0.70 1.28
CA ALA A 119 37.13 1.44 0.76
C ALA A 119 37.16 1.45 -0.78
N LEU A 120 36.88 0.31 -1.43
CA LEU A 120 36.76 0.21 -2.89
C LEU A 120 35.58 1.02 -3.44
N PHE A 121 34.47 1.07 -2.71
CA PHE A 121 33.35 1.96 -3.05
C PHE A 121 33.77 3.43 -2.99
N LEU A 122 34.41 3.85 -1.89
CA LEU A 122 34.91 5.23 -1.75
C LEU A 122 35.95 5.56 -2.82
N PHE A 123 36.83 4.63 -3.15
CA PHE A 123 37.80 4.79 -4.23
C PHE A 123 37.12 4.93 -5.59
N ALA A 124 36.09 4.14 -5.87
CA ALA A 124 35.29 4.26 -7.09
C ALA A 124 34.59 5.62 -7.21
N VAL A 125 34.03 6.11 -6.10
CA VAL A 125 33.40 7.44 -6.02
C VAL A 125 34.45 8.54 -6.22
N ALA A 126 35.61 8.43 -5.56
CA ALA A 126 36.71 9.38 -5.70
C ALA A 126 37.28 9.39 -7.13
N TRP A 127 37.41 8.23 -7.76
CA TRP A 127 37.84 8.13 -9.16
C TRP A 127 36.82 8.80 -10.09
N SER A 128 35.53 8.49 -9.94
CA SER A 128 34.48 9.16 -10.71
C SER A 128 34.47 10.68 -10.47
N GLY A 129 34.59 11.11 -9.22
CA GLY A 129 34.71 12.52 -8.82
C GLY A 129 35.91 13.21 -9.47
N TRP A 130 37.09 12.56 -9.44
CA TRP A 130 38.30 13.04 -10.09
C TRP A 130 38.12 13.21 -11.60
N ARG A 131 37.50 12.23 -12.27
CA ARG A 131 37.17 12.34 -13.71
C ARG A 131 36.24 13.51 -13.97
N THR A 132 35.19 13.67 -13.18
CA THR A 132 34.24 14.79 -13.34
C THR A 132 34.87 16.15 -13.04
N LEU A 133 35.90 16.21 -12.19
CA LEU A 133 36.65 17.43 -11.89
C LEU A 133 37.67 17.76 -12.97
N LYS A 134 38.36 16.76 -13.53
CA LYS A 134 39.41 16.98 -14.51
C LYS A 134 38.89 17.15 -15.94
N ILE A 135 37.78 16.51 -16.29
CA ILE A 135 37.19 16.58 -17.63
C ILE A 135 36.23 17.78 -17.67
N ASP A 136 36.61 18.77 -18.49
CA ASP A 136 35.86 20.00 -18.75
C ASP A 136 35.48 20.81 -17.50
N ASP A 137 36.19 20.61 -16.39
CA ASP A 137 35.93 21.21 -15.06
C ASP A 137 34.46 21.04 -14.61
N THR A 138 33.83 19.95 -15.06
CA THR A 138 32.38 19.76 -14.98
C THR A 138 31.88 19.78 -13.54
N LEU A 139 32.58 19.11 -12.62
CA LEU A 139 32.20 19.06 -11.21
C LEU A 139 32.28 20.44 -10.56
N LYS A 140 33.33 21.22 -10.82
CA LYS A 140 33.47 22.56 -10.27
C LYS A 140 32.42 23.51 -10.84
N GLY A 141 32.15 23.41 -12.14
CA GLY A 141 31.05 24.13 -12.78
C GLY A 141 29.70 23.82 -12.11
N VAL A 142 29.35 22.54 -11.96
CA VAL A 142 28.11 22.10 -11.32
C VAL A 142 28.06 22.53 -9.85
N MET A 143 29.15 22.40 -9.09
CA MET A 143 29.19 22.83 -7.69
C MET A 143 29.01 24.33 -7.54
N ILE A 144 29.66 25.14 -8.38
CA ILE A 144 29.52 26.60 -8.35
C ILE A 144 28.10 27.00 -8.72
N GLU A 145 27.53 26.44 -9.77
CA GLU A 145 26.15 26.73 -10.17
C GLU A 145 25.15 26.26 -9.09
N THR A 146 25.33 25.06 -8.52
CA THR A 146 24.50 24.56 -7.41
C THR A 146 24.61 25.46 -6.18
N ALA A 147 25.82 25.91 -5.81
CA ALA A 147 26.04 26.80 -4.67
C ALA A 147 25.40 28.18 -4.91
N LYS A 148 25.51 28.74 -6.11
CA LYS A 148 24.84 29.99 -6.49
C LYS A 148 23.32 29.84 -6.41
N THR A 149 22.74 28.80 -7.00
CA THR A 149 21.29 28.56 -6.98
C THR A 149 20.80 28.33 -5.55
N THR A 150 21.50 27.50 -4.76
CA THR A 150 21.13 27.22 -3.37
C THR A 150 21.26 28.47 -2.50
N SER A 151 22.34 29.25 -2.64
CA SER A 151 22.52 30.50 -1.90
C SER A 151 21.46 31.53 -2.25
N LEU A 152 21.06 31.63 -3.53
CA LEU A 152 19.96 32.49 -3.95
C LEU A 152 18.66 32.07 -3.25
N VAL A 153 18.31 30.78 -3.31
CA VAL A 153 17.10 30.23 -2.65
C VAL A 153 17.11 30.49 -1.14
N PHE A 154 18.25 30.29 -0.46
CA PHE A 154 18.35 30.55 0.99
C PHE A 154 18.25 32.03 1.35
N ILE A 155 18.85 32.93 0.56
CA ILE A 155 18.71 34.37 0.76
C ILE A 155 17.24 34.78 0.61
N ILE A 156 16.54 34.24 -0.40
CA ILE A 156 15.12 34.54 -0.58
C ILE A 156 14.28 33.96 0.56
N LEU A 157 14.57 32.74 1.02
CA LEU A 157 13.91 32.13 2.17
C LEU A 157 14.07 32.99 3.43
N LEU A 158 15.28 33.51 3.68
CA LEU A 158 15.54 34.40 4.81
C LEU A 158 14.73 35.70 4.71
N GLY A 159 14.70 36.33 3.54
CA GLY A 159 13.87 37.51 3.28
C GLY A 159 12.36 37.23 3.45
N ALA A 160 11.89 36.09 2.95
CA ALA A 160 10.51 35.65 3.08
C ALA A 160 10.12 35.34 4.53
N ALA A 161 11.02 34.74 5.32
CA ALA A 161 10.82 34.50 6.73
C ALA A 161 10.75 35.82 7.52
N MET A 162 11.63 36.78 7.21
CA MET A 162 11.58 38.13 7.80
C MET A 162 10.26 38.84 7.46
N LEU A 163 9.84 38.81 6.19
CA LEU A 163 8.58 39.39 5.74
C LEU A 163 7.37 38.72 6.40
N THR A 164 7.35 37.39 6.48
CA THR A 164 6.25 36.62 7.10
C THR A 164 6.18 36.89 8.60
N SER A 165 7.33 36.98 9.26
CA SER A 165 7.40 37.33 10.68
C SER A 165 6.89 38.76 10.94
N ALA A 166 7.32 39.73 10.12
CA ALA A 166 6.82 41.10 10.21
C ALA A 166 5.30 41.17 9.89
N PHE A 167 4.86 40.52 8.81
CA PHE A 167 3.45 40.45 8.41
C PHE A 167 2.57 39.87 9.53
N ARG A 168 3.01 38.78 10.17
CA ARG A 168 2.31 38.23 11.35
C ARG A 168 2.38 39.16 12.55
N GLY A 169 3.54 39.77 12.81
CA GLY A 169 3.72 40.75 13.89
C GLY A 169 2.80 41.96 13.78
N PHE A 170 2.47 42.39 12.56
CA PHE A 170 1.49 43.46 12.28
C PHE A 170 0.04 42.97 12.16
N GLY A 171 -0.24 41.68 12.40
CA GLY A 171 -1.59 41.12 12.36
C GLY A 171 -2.11 40.80 10.95
N GLY A 172 -1.26 40.74 9.93
CA GLY A 172 -1.63 40.43 8.55
C GLY A 172 -2.37 39.10 8.38
N GLU A 173 -2.05 38.10 9.20
CA GLU A 173 -2.74 36.80 9.23
C GLU A 173 -4.24 36.94 9.59
N HIS A 174 -4.58 37.89 10.46
CA HIS A 174 -5.97 38.14 10.87
C HIS A 174 -6.80 38.65 9.69
N TYR A 175 -6.25 39.58 8.92
CA TYR A 175 -6.93 40.15 7.74
C TYR A 175 -7.12 39.12 6.62
N VAL A 176 -6.11 38.28 6.36
CA VAL A 176 -6.23 37.20 5.35
C VAL A 176 -7.28 36.20 5.78
N LYS A 177 -7.30 35.83 7.06
CA LYS A 177 -8.32 34.96 7.62
C LYS A 177 -9.71 35.57 7.46
N GLU A 178 -9.92 36.82 7.87
CA GLU A 178 -11.20 37.51 7.76
C GLU A 178 -11.69 37.58 6.30
N PHE A 179 -10.80 37.94 5.37
CA PHE A 179 -11.10 37.96 3.94
C PHE A 179 -11.53 36.59 3.40
N LEU A 180 -10.79 35.52 3.71
CA LEU A 180 -11.16 34.18 3.25
C LEU A 180 -12.48 33.71 3.89
N THR A 181 -12.72 34.04 5.15
CA THR A 181 -13.93 33.63 5.87
C THR A 181 -15.20 34.37 5.44
N THR A 182 -15.07 35.55 4.83
CA THR A 182 -16.21 36.33 4.33
C THR A 182 -16.65 35.91 2.93
N LEU A 183 -15.88 35.05 2.25
CA LEU A 183 -16.23 34.57 0.91
C LEU A 183 -17.43 33.61 0.93
N PRO A 184 -18.42 33.80 0.03
CA PRO A 184 -19.54 32.90 -0.09
C PRO A 184 -19.11 31.56 -0.73
N GLY A 185 -19.58 30.44 -0.18
CA GLY A 185 -19.35 29.09 -0.75
C GLY A 185 -18.34 28.21 0.02
N GLY A 186 -17.97 28.61 1.23
CA GLY A 186 -17.32 27.74 2.22
C GLY A 186 -15.96 27.19 1.78
N PHE A 187 -15.60 26.00 2.28
CA PHE A 187 -14.30 25.37 2.05
C PHE A 187 -13.89 25.32 0.58
N TRP A 188 -14.78 24.98 -0.36
CA TRP A 188 -14.40 24.84 -1.77
C TRP A 188 -14.12 26.17 -2.43
N THR A 189 -14.89 27.22 -2.13
CA THR A 189 -14.56 28.56 -2.62
C THR A 189 -13.23 29.00 -2.04
N GLN A 190 -13.00 28.82 -0.74
CA GLN A 190 -11.73 29.16 -0.09
C GLN A 190 -10.56 28.34 -0.64
N PHE A 191 -10.74 27.03 -0.81
CA PHE A 191 -9.75 26.09 -1.32
C PHE A 191 -9.41 26.39 -2.78
N ILE A 192 -10.41 26.64 -3.64
CA ILE A 192 -10.18 27.01 -5.04
C ILE A 192 -9.52 28.39 -5.11
N VAL A 193 -9.94 29.36 -4.30
CA VAL A 193 -9.31 30.68 -4.22
C VAL A 193 -7.87 30.55 -3.74
N VAL A 194 -7.60 29.75 -2.71
CA VAL A 194 -6.24 29.43 -2.24
C VAL A 194 -5.44 28.75 -3.33
N MET A 195 -5.98 27.72 -3.98
CA MET A 195 -5.29 26.98 -5.04
C MET A 195 -5.03 27.89 -6.23
N LEU A 196 -5.95 28.80 -6.57
CA LEU A 196 -5.78 29.80 -7.61
C LEU A 196 -4.67 30.80 -7.21
N VAL A 197 -4.69 31.29 -5.96
CA VAL A 197 -3.66 32.21 -5.45
C VAL A 197 -2.29 31.53 -5.44
N VAL A 198 -2.19 30.30 -4.91
CA VAL A 198 -0.97 29.49 -4.92
C VAL A 198 -0.49 29.21 -6.35
N PHE A 199 -1.42 28.92 -7.27
CA PHE A 199 -1.12 28.68 -8.68
C PHE A 199 -0.57 29.92 -9.37
N ILE A 200 -1.19 31.09 -9.15
CA ILE A 200 -0.73 32.39 -9.69
C ILE A 200 0.60 32.79 -9.04
N MET A 201 0.76 32.61 -7.73
CA MET A 201 2.02 32.91 -7.02
C MET A 201 3.17 32.04 -7.53
N GLY A 202 2.91 30.79 -7.91
CA GLY A 202 3.90 29.89 -8.50
C GLY A 202 4.45 30.35 -9.86
N PHE A 203 3.84 31.35 -10.51
CA PHE A 203 4.42 31.98 -11.70
C PHE A 203 5.56 32.95 -11.37
N PHE A 204 5.66 33.41 -10.13
CA PHE A 204 6.61 34.46 -9.74
C PHE A 204 7.57 34.01 -8.63
N LEU A 205 7.12 33.10 -7.76
CA LEU A 205 7.83 32.67 -6.56
C LEU A 205 8.19 31.19 -6.63
N ASP A 206 9.27 30.80 -5.95
CA ASP A 206 9.70 29.40 -5.84
C ASP A 206 8.76 28.57 -4.94
N PHE A 207 8.70 27.25 -5.13
CA PHE A 207 7.87 26.34 -4.35
C PHE A 207 8.26 26.37 -2.87
N ILE A 208 9.54 26.54 -2.56
CA ILE A 208 10.04 26.64 -1.19
C ILE A 208 9.51 27.92 -0.53
N GLU A 209 9.49 29.03 -1.26
CA GLU A 209 8.98 30.31 -0.75
C GLU A 209 7.48 30.24 -0.49
N ILE A 210 6.72 29.68 -1.43
CA ILE A 210 5.29 29.45 -1.27
C ILE A 210 5.04 28.51 -0.07
N ALA A 211 5.82 27.45 0.07
CA ALA A 211 5.70 26.52 1.19
C ALA A 211 5.99 27.18 2.55
N VAL A 212 6.95 28.10 2.64
CA VAL A 212 7.31 28.77 3.90
C VAL A 212 6.37 29.94 4.24
N VAL A 213 5.87 30.65 3.23
CA VAL A 213 5.00 31.82 3.42
C VAL A 213 3.53 31.42 3.46
N VAL A 214 3.04 30.71 2.45
CA VAL A 214 1.60 30.50 2.21
C VAL A 214 1.06 29.33 3.03
N VAL A 215 1.76 28.19 3.07
CA VAL A 215 1.25 26.98 3.76
C VAL A 215 0.97 27.24 5.25
N PRO A 216 1.83 27.91 6.03
CA PRO A 216 1.54 28.11 7.44
C PRO A 216 0.46 29.16 7.70
N ILE A 217 0.17 30.04 6.73
CA ILE A 217 -0.96 30.98 6.80
C ILE A 217 -2.26 30.25 6.45
N VAL A 218 -2.23 29.42 5.40
CA VAL A 218 -3.43 28.86 4.79
C VAL A 218 -3.84 27.51 5.36
N ALA A 219 -2.90 26.65 5.75
CA ALA A 219 -3.21 25.34 6.31
C ALA A 219 -4.03 25.43 7.61
N PRO A 220 -3.71 26.33 8.57
CA PRO A 220 -4.56 26.52 9.75
C PRO A 220 -5.95 27.05 9.41
N ILE A 221 -6.10 27.82 8.34
CA ILE A 221 -7.41 28.37 7.91
C ILE A 221 -8.26 27.26 7.24
N LEU A 222 -7.67 26.50 6.32
CA LEU A 222 -8.36 25.43 5.58
C LEU A 222 -8.62 24.16 6.40
N LEU A 223 -7.75 23.84 7.35
CA LEU A 223 -7.96 22.70 8.27
C LEU A 223 -8.83 23.10 9.49
N ALA A 224 -9.11 24.39 9.69
CA ALA A 224 -10.02 24.85 10.74
C ALA A 224 -11.50 24.67 10.37
N ASP A 225 -11.85 24.53 9.08
CA ASP A 225 -13.19 24.22 8.62
C ASP A 225 -13.39 22.68 8.58
N PRO A 226 -14.12 22.08 9.55
CA PRO A 226 -14.25 20.63 9.68
C PRO A 226 -15.16 20.01 8.60
N SER A 227 -15.83 20.84 7.78
CA SER A 227 -16.79 20.39 6.76
C SER A 227 -16.16 19.65 5.58
N ALA A 228 -14.82 19.71 5.42
CA ALA A 228 -14.11 19.15 4.27
C ALA A 228 -13.54 17.72 4.46
N ASN A 229 -13.40 17.22 5.70
CA ASN A 229 -12.82 15.90 6.04
C ASN A 229 -11.52 15.53 5.26
N VAL A 230 -10.61 16.50 5.13
CA VAL A 230 -9.35 16.34 4.39
C VAL A 230 -8.17 16.11 5.34
N THR A 231 -7.28 15.18 5.00
CA THR A 231 -6.07 14.92 5.81
C THR A 231 -5.00 15.97 5.53
N ALA A 232 -4.18 16.30 6.53
CA ALA A 232 -3.03 17.19 6.33
C ALA A 232 -2.07 16.66 5.24
N VAL A 233 -1.99 15.34 5.09
CA VAL A 233 -1.25 14.65 4.03
C VAL A 233 -1.86 14.95 2.66
N TRP A 234 -3.18 14.87 2.52
CA TRP A 234 -3.87 15.21 1.27
C TRP A 234 -3.71 16.68 0.88
N LEU A 235 -3.87 17.62 1.82
CA LEU A 235 -3.69 19.05 1.55
C LEU A 235 -2.25 19.35 1.11
N GLY A 236 -1.26 18.72 1.77
CA GLY A 236 0.14 18.80 1.38
C GLY A 236 0.41 18.26 -0.03
N VAL A 237 -0.22 17.14 -0.40
CA VAL A 237 -0.12 16.59 -1.77
C VAL A 237 -0.81 17.50 -2.80
N MET A 238 -1.96 18.08 -2.48
CA MET A 238 -2.69 19.00 -3.38
C MET A 238 -1.92 20.29 -3.63
N ILE A 239 -1.41 20.93 -2.59
CA ILE A 239 -0.55 22.11 -2.71
C ILE A 239 0.69 21.74 -3.52
N GLY A 240 1.30 20.58 -3.26
CA GLY A 240 2.46 20.08 -4.03
C GLY A 240 2.17 19.90 -5.52
N LEU A 241 1.06 19.25 -5.88
CA LEU A 241 0.65 19.05 -7.28
C LEU A 241 0.30 20.36 -7.98
N ASN A 242 -0.34 21.30 -7.27
CA ASN A 242 -0.70 22.60 -7.81
C ASN A 242 0.53 23.45 -8.10
N ILE A 243 1.49 23.49 -7.18
CA ILE A 243 2.77 24.19 -7.39
C ILE A 243 3.56 23.58 -8.56
N GLN A 244 3.57 22.25 -8.69
CA GLN A 244 4.18 21.58 -9.87
C GLN A 244 3.50 21.98 -11.19
N THR A 245 2.18 22.19 -11.19
CA THR A 245 1.44 22.63 -12.39
C THR A 245 1.80 24.05 -12.79
N SER A 246 1.95 24.93 -11.79
CA SER A 246 2.35 26.31 -12.00
C SER A 246 3.73 26.41 -12.67
N PHE A 247 4.66 25.51 -12.31
CA PHE A 247 6.01 25.43 -12.88
C PHE A 247 6.06 25.06 -14.37
N LEU A 248 4.95 24.54 -14.92
CA LEU A 248 4.79 24.20 -16.34
C LEU A 248 4.06 25.28 -17.13
N THR A 249 3.51 26.31 -16.49
CA THR A 249 2.60 27.28 -17.12
C THR A 249 3.33 28.62 -17.40
N PRO A 250 3.24 29.20 -18.60
CA PRO A 250 3.74 30.55 -18.87
C PRO A 250 3.07 31.61 -17.97
N PRO A 251 3.73 32.73 -17.60
CA PRO A 251 4.86 33.37 -18.26
C PRO A 251 6.26 32.93 -17.82
N PHE A 252 6.40 32.29 -16.64
CA PHE A 252 7.71 31.99 -16.05
C PHE A 252 8.10 30.51 -16.08
N GLY A 253 7.14 29.59 -16.31
CA GLY A 253 7.29 28.14 -16.18
C GLY A 253 8.71 27.60 -16.41
N PHE A 254 9.45 27.40 -15.32
CA PHE A 254 10.90 27.15 -15.32
C PHE A 254 11.32 26.02 -16.26
N ALA A 255 10.51 24.96 -16.32
CA ALA A 255 10.75 23.83 -17.20
C ALA A 255 10.67 24.21 -18.69
N LEU A 256 9.80 25.16 -19.07
CA LEU A 256 9.68 25.65 -20.44
C LEU A 256 10.86 26.52 -20.86
N PHE A 257 11.38 27.35 -19.94
CA PHE A 257 12.58 28.13 -20.22
C PHE A 257 13.82 27.25 -20.34
N TYR A 258 13.92 26.20 -19.52
CA TYR A 258 14.97 25.20 -19.68
C TYR A 258 14.90 24.54 -21.07
N LEU A 259 13.70 24.10 -21.49
CA LEU A 259 13.47 23.54 -22.83
C LEU A 259 13.78 24.55 -23.94
N ARG A 260 13.44 25.82 -23.78
CA ARG A 260 13.80 26.86 -24.74
C ARG A 260 15.30 27.08 -24.81
N GLY A 261 16.01 26.99 -23.70
CA GLY A 261 17.47 27.14 -23.63
C GLY A 261 18.22 26.08 -24.44
N VAL A 262 17.66 24.87 -24.56
CA VAL A 262 18.25 23.76 -25.34
C VAL A 262 17.64 23.59 -26.73
N ALA A 263 16.47 24.17 -27.01
CA ALA A 263 15.81 24.06 -28.30
C ALA A 263 16.48 24.94 -29.38
N ASP A 264 16.64 24.39 -30.58
CA ASP A 264 17.17 25.10 -31.74
C ASP A 264 16.36 26.38 -32.04
N LYS A 265 17.03 27.41 -32.57
CA LYS A 265 16.44 28.72 -32.92
C LYS A 265 15.31 28.61 -33.94
N THR A 266 15.27 27.51 -34.69
CA THR A 266 14.18 27.16 -35.63
C THR A 266 12.85 26.89 -34.91
N ILE A 267 12.87 26.42 -33.65
CA ILE A 267 11.68 26.17 -32.84
C ILE A 267 11.32 27.44 -32.07
N LYS A 268 10.28 28.13 -32.53
CA LYS A 268 9.75 29.32 -31.85
C LYS A 268 9.23 28.96 -30.44
N THR A 269 9.41 29.86 -29.46
CA THR A 269 8.94 29.70 -28.07
C THR A 269 7.45 29.34 -27.99
N LEU A 270 6.63 29.92 -28.87
CA LEU A 270 5.20 29.61 -28.95
C LEU A 270 4.92 28.13 -29.27
N SER A 271 5.80 27.47 -30.01
CA SER A 271 5.69 26.05 -30.32
C SER A 271 5.91 25.19 -29.08
N ILE A 272 6.85 25.61 -28.21
CA ILE A 272 7.10 24.95 -26.91
C ILE A 272 5.89 25.14 -25.99
N TYR A 273 5.32 26.35 -25.97
CA TYR A 273 4.12 26.63 -25.17
C TYR A 273 2.92 25.80 -25.62
N LYS A 274 2.68 25.70 -26.93
CA LYS A 274 1.64 24.81 -27.47
C LYS A 274 1.92 23.33 -27.15
N GLY A 275 3.18 22.92 -27.14
CA GLY A 275 3.61 21.56 -26.84
C GLY A 275 3.38 21.13 -25.39
N VAL A 276 3.44 22.07 -24.43
CA VAL A 276 3.18 21.76 -23.01
C VAL A 276 1.70 21.74 -22.65
N VAL A 277 0.83 22.40 -23.43
CA VAL A 277 -0.62 22.48 -23.14
C VAL A 277 -1.23 21.11 -22.83
N PRO A 278 -0.95 20.02 -23.58
CA PRO A 278 -1.43 18.69 -23.21
C PRO A 278 -0.97 18.23 -21.83
N PHE A 279 0.27 18.54 -21.42
CA PHE A 279 0.79 18.18 -20.09
C PHE A 279 0.20 19.03 -18.97
N ILE A 280 -0.04 20.33 -19.21
CA ILE A 280 -0.76 21.19 -18.27
C ILE A 280 -2.19 20.68 -18.12
N LEU A 281 -2.88 20.36 -19.23
CA LEU A 281 -4.21 19.78 -19.18
C LEU A 281 -4.22 18.42 -18.47
N LEU A 282 -3.17 17.61 -18.63
CA LEU A 282 -3.01 16.36 -17.89
C LEU A 282 -2.74 16.60 -16.40
N GLN A 283 -1.97 17.61 -16.02
CA GLN A 283 -1.65 17.92 -14.63
C GLN A 283 -2.80 18.63 -13.92
N LEU A 284 -3.49 19.56 -14.58
CA LEU A 284 -4.78 20.09 -14.13
C LEU A 284 -5.82 18.99 -14.06
N GLY A 285 -5.76 18.03 -15.00
CA GLY A 285 -6.51 16.78 -14.93
C GLY A 285 -6.15 15.99 -13.68
N ALA A 286 -4.86 15.79 -13.37
CA ALA A 286 -4.39 15.05 -12.19
C ALA A 286 -4.70 15.78 -10.88
N LEU A 287 -4.60 17.11 -10.84
CA LEU A 287 -4.99 17.95 -9.72
C LEU A 287 -6.50 17.91 -9.53
N GLY A 288 -7.25 17.97 -10.63
CA GLY A 288 -8.69 17.72 -10.62
C GLY A 288 -8.99 16.32 -10.10
N VAL A 289 -8.22 15.30 -10.49
CA VAL A 289 -8.39 13.91 -10.07
C VAL A 289 -8.03 13.70 -8.59
N VAL A 290 -6.84 14.10 -8.11
CA VAL A 290 -6.44 13.95 -6.69
C VAL A 290 -7.25 14.89 -5.79
N GLY A 291 -7.59 16.06 -6.31
CA GLY A 291 -8.48 17.02 -5.66
C GLY A 291 -9.89 16.48 -5.49
N TYR A 292 -10.33 15.69 -6.46
CA TYR A 292 -11.60 14.99 -6.40
C TYR A 292 -11.51 13.63 -5.68
N TYR A 293 -10.33 12.99 -5.56
CA TYR A 293 -10.11 11.66 -4.95
C TYR A 293 -9.01 11.62 -3.86
N PRO A 294 -9.31 12.03 -2.62
CA PRO A 294 -8.33 12.08 -1.52
C PRO A 294 -7.74 10.76 -1.03
N GLU A 295 -8.43 9.63 -1.20
CA GLU A 295 -8.02 8.31 -0.71
C GLU A 295 -6.74 7.77 -1.35
N LEU A 296 -6.44 8.22 -2.57
CA LEU A 296 -5.22 7.88 -3.31
C LEU A 296 -3.96 8.24 -2.50
N VAL A 297 -4.05 9.27 -1.66
CA VAL A 297 -2.96 9.74 -0.81
C VAL A 297 -2.85 8.95 0.50
N ASN A 298 -3.96 8.41 1.02
CA ASN A 298 -4.03 7.81 2.36
C ASN A 298 -3.78 6.28 2.40
N TYR A 299 -3.57 5.62 1.25
CA TYR A 299 -3.42 4.16 1.13
C TYR A 299 -2.18 3.56 1.84
N LEU A 300 -0.99 4.13 1.65
CA LEU A 300 0.27 3.63 2.21
C LEU A 300 0.39 3.85 3.74
N PRO A 301 -0.12 4.97 4.32
CA PRO A 301 -0.31 5.15 5.77
C PRO A 301 -1.27 4.14 6.40
N ASN A 302 -2.23 3.61 5.64
CA ASN A 302 -3.19 2.61 6.07
C ASN A 302 -2.61 1.17 6.17
N ARG A 303 -1.29 1.01 6.23
CA ARG A 303 -0.60 -0.30 6.35
C ARG A 303 0.26 -0.41 7.63
N SER A 304 0.69 0.72 8.16
CA SER A 304 1.12 0.97 9.55
C SER A 304 -0.05 0.90 10.56
N TYR A 305 -1.04 0.05 10.29
CA TYR A 305 -2.47 0.24 10.56
C TYR A 305 -3.12 -0.97 11.24
N LEU A 306 -2.38 -2.08 11.42
CA LEU A 306 -2.81 -3.34 12.06
C LEU A 306 -3.18 -3.22 13.55
N GLY A 307 -2.62 -2.23 14.23
CA GLY A 307 -3.00 -1.81 15.59
C GLY A 307 -3.73 -0.46 15.63
N SER A 308 -4.03 0.11 14.46
CA SER A 308 -4.94 1.26 14.37
C SER A 308 -6.38 0.74 14.43
N PHE A 309 -7.36 1.55 14.85
CA PHE A 309 -8.82 1.21 14.87
C PHE A 309 -9.42 0.76 13.53
N ASN A 310 -8.58 0.72 12.52
CA ASN A 310 -8.80 0.62 11.10
C ASN A 310 -8.19 -0.71 10.56
N ALA A 311 -7.69 -1.58 11.43
CA ALA A 311 -7.02 -2.84 11.11
C ALA A 311 -7.79 -3.77 10.15
N PRO A 312 -7.09 -4.61 9.36
CA PRO A 312 -7.70 -5.57 8.45
C PRO A 312 -8.52 -6.64 9.18
N PRO A 313 -9.51 -7.25 8.52
CA PRO A 313 -10.36 -8.26 9.13
C PRO A 313 -9.57 -9.52 9.52
N PRO A 314 -10.11 -10.33 10.46
CA PRO A 314 -9.48 -11.55 10.95
C PRO A 314 -9.33 -12.66 9.89
N LYS A 315 -9.80 -12.47 8.65
CA LYS A 315 -9.51 -13.35 7.52
C LYS A 315 -8.20 -12.98 6.77
N ASN A 316 -7.26 -12.26 7.42
CA ASN A 316 -6.00 -11.83 6.80
C ASN A 316 -4.95 -12.96 6.78
N PRO A 317 -4.41 -13.36 5.61
CA PRO A 317 -3.43 -14.45 5.51
C PRO A 317 -2.17 -14.29 6.37
N LYS A 318 -1.79 -13.05 6.71
CA LYS A 318 -0.66 -12.79 7.62
C LYS A 318 -0.98 -13.07 9.09
N LEU A 319 -2.25 -13.03 9.45
CA LEU A 319 -2.76 -13.29 10.80
C LEU A 319 -3.26 -14.73 10.95
N GLU A 320 -3.52 -15.42 9.84
CA GLU A 320 -4.25 -16.68 9.78
C GLU A 320 -3.64 -17.77 10.67
N ALA A 321 -2.34 -18.03 10.55
CA ALA A 321 -1.69 -19.06 11.37
C ALA A 321 -1.68 -18.75 12.88
N CYS A 322 -1.78 -17.47 13.27
CA CYS A 322 -1.90 -17.04 14.65
C CYS A 322 -3.35 -17.11 15.15
N ILE A 323 -4.31 -16.87 14.25
CA ILE A 323 -5.73 -17.04 14.51
C ILE A 323 -6.06 -18.53 14.66
N ASP A 324 -5.44 -19.41 13.86
CA ASP A 324 -5.63 -20.85 13.96
C ASP A 324 -5.09 -21.46 15.24
N GLU A 325 -3.90 -21.03 15.65
CA GLU A 325 -3.32 -21.41 16.93
C GLU A 325 -4.23 -20.99 18.10
N TYR A 326 -4.72 -19.75 18.08
CA TYR A 326 -5.68 -19.26 19.06
C TYR A 326 -7.01 -20.05 19.06
N LEU A 327 -7.54 -20.35 17.87
CA LEU A 327 -8.80 -21.07 17.74
C LEU A 327 -8.69 -22.51 18.25
N LEU A 328 -7.64 -23.24 17.85
CA LEU A 328 -7.43 -24.63 18.29
C LEU A 328 -7.35 -24.76 19.81
N ASP A 329 -6.68 -23.82 20.48
CA ASP A 329 -6.59 -23.80 21.94
C ASP A 329 -7.94 -23.45 22.59
N SER A 330 -8.63 -22.45 22.04
CA SER A 330 -9.95 -22.01 22.52
C SER A 330 -10.98 -23.15 22.41
N PHE A 331 -11.04 -23.86 21.29
CA PHE A 331 -11.96 -24.99 21.08
C PHE A 331 -11.67 -26.20 21.97
N ALA A 332 -10.43 -26.38 22.42
CA ALA A 332 -10.07 -27.45 23.36
C ALA A 332 -10.48 -27.11 24.80
N GLN A 333 -10.33 -25.85 25.22
CA GLN A 333 -10.58 -25.41 26.59
C GLN A 333 -12.06 -25.12 26.85
N GLU A 334 -12.77 -24.54 25.89
CA GLU A 334 -14.15 -24.06 26.06
C GLU A 334 -15.19 -25.03 25.48
N ARG A 335 -14.81 -26.28 25.23
CA ARG A 335 -15.64 -27.26 24.52
C ARG A 335 -17.06 -27.40 25.10
N THR A 336 -17.17 -27.57 26.41
CA THR A 336 -18.47 -27.73 27.09
C THR A 336 -19.38 -26.50 26.90
N ASN A 337 -18.79 -25.31 26.87
CA ASN A 337 -19.53 -24.06 26.74
C ASN A 337 -20.03 -23.88 25.30
N ILE A 338 -19.17 -24.14 24.31
CA ILE A 338 -19.53 -24.07 22.89
C ILE A 338 -20.61 -25.11 22.54
N GLU A 339 -20.48 -26.35 23.02
CA GLU A 339 -21.50 -27.39 22.83
C GLU A 339 -22.83 -27.00 23.50
N ALA A 340 -22.78 -26.38 24.68
CA ALA A 340 -23.97 -25.87 25.36
C ALA A 340 -24.65 -24.72 24.59
N SER A 341 -23.88 -23.78 24.03
CA SER A 341 -24.42 -22.70 23.18
C SER A 341 -25.02 -23.27 21.88
N ILE A 342 -24.40 -24.26 21.24
CA ILE A 342 -25.00 -24.94 20.07
C ILE A 342 -26.30 -25.67 20.47
N ALA A 343 -26.36 -26.26 21.66
CA ALA A 343 -27.57 -26.91 22.15
C ALA A 343 -28.69 -25.91 22.48
N SER A 344 -28.36 -24.71 22.98
CA SER A 344 -29.37 -23.70 23.33
C SER A 344 -30.13 -23.21 22.09
N ILE A 345 -29.43 -22.93 20.98
CA ILE A 345 -30.06 -22.45 19.74
C ILE A 345 -30.91 -23.53 19.05
N LYS A 346 -30.65 -24.82 19.28
CA LYS A 346 -31.48 -25.93 18.77
C LYS A 346 -32.88 -25.97 19.40
N ASN A 347 -33.04 -25.42 20.61
CA ASN A 347 -34.31 -25.42 21.33
C ASN A 347 -35.21 -24.22 20.98
N VAL A 348 -34.72 -23.28 20.17
CA VAL A 348 -35.46 -22.08 19.75
C VAL A 348 -36.50 -22.44 18.69
N ASN A 349 -37.74 -21.98 18.85
CA ASN A 349 -38.82 -22.26 17.91
C ASN A 349 -38.81 -21.27 16.72
N PHE A 350 -38.23 -21.69 15.59
CA PHE A 350 -38.16 -20.89 14.37
C PHE A 350 -39.43 -20.86 13.53
N SER A 351 -40.50 -21.57 13.92
CA SER A 351 -41.74 -21.64 13.13
C SER A 351 -42.49 -20.30 13.03
N LEU A 352 -42.16 -19.34 13.90
CA LEU A 352 -42.74 -18.00 13.93
C LEU A 352 -42.07 -17.05 12.93
N LEU A 353 -40.97 -17.47 12.30
CA LEU A 353 -40.26 -16.69 11.30
C LEU A 353 -40.84 -16.93 9.90
N PRO A 354 -40.70 -15.97 8.97
CA PRO A 354 -41.03 -16.21 7.58
C PRO A 354 -40.17 -17.34 6.98
N ASP A 355 -40.69 -18.06 5.98
CA ASP A 355 -40.08 -19.26 5.38
C ASP A 355 -38.60 -19.12 5.02
N LYS A 356 -38.21 -17.93 4.57
CA LYS A 356 -36.83 -17.65 4.16
C LYS A 356 -35.88 -17.67 5.36
N GLN A 357 -36.26 -17.01 6.46
CA GLN A 357 -35.47 -16.93 7.69
C GLN A 357 -35.44 -18.29 8.41
N ALA A 358 -36.57 -19.02 8.44
CA ALA A 358 -36.63 -20.35 9.03
C ALA A 358 -35.70 -21.36 8.33
N LYS A 359 -35.68 -21.38 6.98
CA LYS A 359 -34.75 -22.22 6.20
C LYS A 359 -33.28 -21.87 6.45
N SER A 360 -32.99 -20.59 6.69
CA SER A 360 -31.65 -20.12 7.03
C SER A 360 -31.18 -20.70 8.38
N MET A 361 -32.04 -20.64 9.41
CA MET A 361 -31.73 -21.17 10.74
C MET A 361 -31.54 -22.69 10.74
N ALA A 362 -32.30 -23.44 9.94
CA ALA A 362 -32.08 -24.89 9.79
C ALA A 362 -30.66 -25.23 9.29
N LYS A 363 -30.14 -24.42 8.35
CA LYS A 363 -28.79 -24.60 7.80
C LYS A 363 -27.68 -24.22 8.80
N VAL A 364 -27.93 -23.23 9.66
CA VAL A 364 -27.02 -22.87 10.77
C VAL A 364 -26.78 -24.08 11.67
N LEU A 365 -27.85 -24.78 12.07
CA LEU A 365 -27.77 -25.95 12.95
C LEU A 365 -26.99 -27.11 12.29
N GLU A 366 -27.24 -27.38 11.01
CA GLU A 366 -26.54 -28.42 10.26
C GLU A 366 -25.02 -28.17 10.19
N ASN A 367 -24.62 -26.91 10.00
CA ASN A 367 -23.21 -26.54 9.93
C ASN A 367 -22.54 -26.53 11.30
N ALA A 368 -23.25 -26.12 12.36
CA ALA A 368 -22.75 -26.16 13.72
C ALA A 368 -22.34 -27.59 14.14
N ASP A 369 -23.14 -28.60 13.75
CA ASP A 369 -22.85 -30.02 14.04
C ASP A 369 -21.59 -30.56 13.34
N LYS A 370 -21.17 -29.93 12.23
CA LYS A 370 -19.99 -30.35 11.45
C LYS A 370 -18.68 -29.75 11.96
N ILE A 371 -18.72 -28.75 12.84
CA ILE A 371 -17.53 -27.99 13.26
C ILE A 371 -16.50 -28.89 13.95
N TYR A 372 -16.90 -29.64 14.98
CA TYR A 372 -15.97 -30.49 15.74
C TYR A 372 -15.35 -31.64 14.93
N PRO A 373 -16.12 -32.40 14.12
CA PRO A 373 -15.53 -33.40 13.22
C PRO A 373 -14.46 -32.82 12.30
N LEU A 374 -14.73 -31.66 11.68
CA LEU A 374 -13.80 -31.01 10.76
C LEU A 374 -12.56 -30.43 11.46
N LEU A 375 -12.72 -29.88 12.67
CA LEU A 375 -11.58 -29.43 13.48
C LEU A 375 -10.68 -30.59 13.91
N ASN A 376 -11.26 -31.75 14.23
CA ASN A 376 -10.48 -32.94 14.55
C ASN A 376 -9.67 -33.46 13.35
N GLU A 377 -10.26 -33.46 12.15
CA GLU A 377 -9.53 -33.78 10.92
C GLU A 377 -8.36 -32.80 10.67
N ALA A 378 -8.57 -31.50 10.92
CA ALA A 378 -7.53 -30.49 10.79
C ALA A 378 -6.38 -30.71 11.79
N LYS A 379 -6.71 -31.04 13.04
CA LYS A 379 -5.72 -31.34 14.08
C LYS A 379 -4.89 -32.58 13.74
N ILE A 380 -5.52 -33.67 13.30
CA ILE A 380 -4.80 -34.90 12.90
C ILE A 380 -3.84 -34.60 11.75
N ALA A 381 -4.27 -33.85 10.73
CA ALA A 381 -3.40 -33.49 9.61
C ALA A 381 -2.19 -32.64 10.07
N LEU A 382 -2.39 -31.76 11.05
CA LEU A 382 -1.31 -30.94 11.64
C LEU A 382 -0.34 -31.78 12.48
N ASP A 383 -0.84 -32.71 13.28
CA ASP A 383 0.00 -33.60 14.10
C ASP A 383 0.82 -34.57 13.23
N GLU A 384 0.24 -35.07 12.12
CA GLU A 384 0.98 -35.85 11.10
C GLU A 384 2.15 -35.05 10.50
N GLU A 385 1.95 -33.76 10.23
CA GLU A 385 3.00 -32.89 9.70
C GLU A 385 4.10 -32.64 10.75
N LYS A 386 3.71 -32.30 11.98
CA LYS A 386 4.65 -32.10 13.09
C LYS A 386 5.49 -33.33 13.40
N ALA A 387 4.91 -34.52 13.31
CA ALA A 387 5.62 -35.77 13.52
C ALA A 387 6.75 -36.03 12.49
N LEU A 388 6.69 -35.41 11.31
CA LEU A 388 7.74 -35.53 10.29
C LEU A 388 8.90 -34.53 10.51
N ILE A 389 8.71 -33.51 11.35
CA ILE A 389 9.71 -32.45 11.58
C ILE A 389 11.03 -32.97 12.18
N PRO A 390 11.05 -33.84 13.22
CA PRO A 390 12.29 -34.27 13.85
C PRO A 390 13.25 -35.00 12.91
N ASP A 391 12.72 -35.80 11.99
CA ASP A 391 13.52 -36.54 11.00
C ASP A 391 13.91 -35.67 9.81
N TYR A 392 13.02 -34.76 9.40
CA TYR A 392 13.24 -33.90 8.25
C TYR A 392 14.23 -32.76 8.56
N ARG A 393 14.11 -32.12 9.74
CA ARG A 393 14.90 -30.96 10.15
C ARG A 393 16.42 -31.18 10.07
N PRO A 394 17.04 -32.23 10.63
CA PRO A 394 18.50 -32.38 10.61
C PRO A 394 19.03 -32.62 9.19
N ILE A 395 18.32 -33.42 8.39
CA ILE A 395 18.69 -33.70 7.00
C ILE A 395 18.52 -32.44 6.15
N HIS A 396 17.40 -31.74 6.31
CA HIS A 396 17.16 -30.45 5.68
C HIS A 396 18.28 -29.46 6.01
N THR A 397 18.57 -29.23 7.30
CA THR A 397 19.61 -28.29 7.72
C THR A 397 20.98 -28.68 7.17
N ARG A 398 21.36 -29.97 7.23
CA ARG A 398 22.64 -30.46 6.70
C ARG A 398 22.74 -30.27 5.19
N VAL A 399 21.70 -30.59 4.45
CA VAL A 399 21.66 -30.39 2.99
C VAL A 399 21.75 -28.89 2.67
N ARG A 400 21.03 -28.03 3.40
CA ARG A 400 21.10 -26.57 3.22
C ARG A 400 22.48 -26.00 3.55
N GLU A 401 23.17 -26.54 4.55
CA GLU A 401 24.56 -26.18 4.89
C GLU A 401 25.54 -26.60 3.78
N LEU A 402 25.45 -27.84 3.29
CA LEU A 402 26.28 -28.32 2.18
C LEU A 402 26.04 -27.50 0.91
N GLU A 403 24.78 -27.24 0.57
CA GLU A 403 24.41 -26.35 -0.53
C GLU A 403 24.97 -24.93 -0.32
N ARG A 404 25.04 -24.43 0.92
CA ARG A 404 25.64 -23.13 1.24
C ARG A 404 27.17 -23.14 1.07
N ASP A 405 27.85 -24.21 1.49
CA ASP A 405 29.31 -24.34 1.43
C ASP A 405 29.78 -24.55 -0.02
N ILE A 406 29.05 -25.36 -0.80
CA ILE A 406 29.23 -25.46 -2.25
C ILE A 406 29.15 -24.07 -2.89
N ARG A 407 28.10 -23.30 -2.54
CA ARG A 407 27.95 -21.92 -3.02
C ARG A 407 29.07 -20.97 -2.54
N ARG A 408 29.80 -21.29 -1.46
CA ARG A 408 30.95 -20.49 -1.00
C ARG A 408 32.20 -20.81 -1.81
N GLU A 409 32.51 -22.08 -2.02
CA GLU A 409 33.65 -22.50 -2.86
C GLU A 409 33.50 -22.00 -4.30
N VAL A 410 32.28 -22.07 -4.86
CA VAL A 410 31.98 -21.49 -6.19
C VAL A 410 32.34 -19.99 -6.24
N ARG A 411 32.08 -19.24 -5.16
CA ARG A 411 32.42 -17.81 -5.10
C ARG A 411 33.93 -17.57 -5.05
N PHE A 412 34.72 -18.40 -4.36
CA PHE A 412 36.18 -18.29 -4.34
C PHE A 412 36.80 -18.60 -5.70
N ILE A 413 36.27 -19.59 -6.40
CA ILE A 413 36.66 -19.91 -7.77
C ILE A 413 36.42 -18.70 -8.67
N GLU A 414 35.24 -18.10 -8.59
CA GLU A 414 34.92 -16.90 -9.38
C GLU A 414 35.85 -15.72 -9.03
N GLU A 415 36.26 -15.58 -7.77
CA GLU A 415 37.15 -14.51 -7.34
C GLU A 415 38.60 -14.72 -7.81
N ASN A 416 39.13 -15.92 -7.67
CA ASN A 416 40.47 -16.25 -8.16
C ASN A 416 40.51 -16.24 -9.69
N LYS A 417 39.43 -16.64 -10.39
CA LYS A 417 39.30 -16.46 -11.85
C LYS A 417 39.40 -14.98 -12.23
N ARG A 418 38.90 -14.06 -11.41
CA ARG A 418 39.10 -12.62 -11.63
C ARG A 418 40.54 -12.18 -11.39
N LYS A 419 41.21 -12.63 -10.32
CA LYS A 419 42.63 -12.32 -10.05
C LYS A 419 43.56 -12.83 -11.16
N PHE A 420 43.30 -14.04 -11.65
CA PHE A 420 44.05 -14.65 -12.75
C PHE A 420 44.04 -13.76 -14.00
N LEU A 421 42.88 -13.19 -14.35
CA LEU A 421 42.74 -12.28 -15.48
C LEU A 421 43.52 -10.95 -15.29
N TYR A 422 43.76 -10.51 -14.04
CA TYR A 422 44.56 -9.32 -13.75
C TYR A 422 46.07 -9.58 -13.85
N ALA A 423 46.57 -10.67 -13.27
CA ALA A 423 47.98 -11.09 -13.40
C ALA A 423 48.35 -11.37 -14.88
N GLN A 424 47.41 -11.94 -15.64
CA GLN A 424 47.54 -12.14 -17.09
C GLN A 424 47.71 -10.83 -17.87
N SER A 425 47.04 -9.75 -17.44
CA SER A 425 47.19 -8.44 -18.08
C SER A 425 48.48 -7.73 -17.68
N GLY A 426 49.08 -8.07 -16.54
CA GLY A 426 50.39 -7.58 -16.08
C GLY A 426 51.59 -8.37 -16.63
N ASN A 427 51.32 -9.52 -17.25
CA ASN A 427 52.31 -10.49 -17.74
C ASN A 427 53.18 -11.10 -16.62
N GLU A 428 52.59 -11.26 -15.43
CA GLU A 428 53.23 -11.85 -14.24
C GLU A 428 52.91 -13.35 -14.21
N VAL A 429 53.80 -14.15 -14.81
CA VAL A 429 53.56 -15.60 -15.08
C VAL A 429 53.49 -16.45 -13.82
N GLU A 430 54.34 -16.14 -12.83
CA GLU A 430 54.46 -16.89 -11.59
C GLU A 430 53.17 -16.77 -10.73
N GLU A 431 52.56 -15.58 -10.71
CA GLU A 431 51.30 -15.32 -9.98
C GLU A 431 50.08 -15.97 -10.66
N MET A 432 50.08 -16.08 -12.00
CA MET A 432 49.03 -16.79 -12.74
C MET A 432 49.01 -18.29 -12.44
N GLU A 433 50.18 -18.92 -12.34
CA GLU A 433 50.28 -20.34 -12.01
C GLU A 433 49.78 -20.61 -10.58
N GLU A 434 50.13 -19.74 -9.62
CA GLU A 434 49.67 -19.81 -8.24
C GLU A 434 48.13 -19.69 -8.13
N ILE A 435 47.51 -18.75 -8.86
CA ILE A 435 46.06 -18.55 -8.84
C ILE A 435 45.31 -19.73 -9.49
N THR A 436 45.86 -20.32 -10.55
CA THR A 436 45.24 -21.48 -11.21
C THR A 436 45.21 -22.69 -10.29
N LEU A 437 46.29 -22.90 -9.52
CA LEU A 437 46.37 -23.94 -8.52
C LEU A 437 45.31 -23.76 -7.42
N GLU A 438 45.10 -22.52 -6.96
CA GLU A 438 44.05 -22.17 -5.99
C GLU A 438 42.63 -22.44 -6.54
N ILE A 439 42.36 -22.14 -7.81
CA ILE A 439 41.06 -22.43 -8.45
C ILE A 439 40.78 -23.93 -8.47
N GLN A 440 41.75 -24.74 -8.91
CA GLN A 440 41.59 -26.19 -8.99
C GLN A 440 41.37 -26.82 -7.61
N LYS A 441 42.06 -26.27 -6.59
CA LYS A 441 41.87 -26.66 -5.19
C LYS A 441 40.43 -26.43 -4.72
N HIS A 442 39.82 -25.29 -5.02
CA HIS A 442 38.42 -25.03 -4.68
C HIS A 442 37.41 -25.85 -5.51
N GLU A 443 37.69 -26.11 -6.79
CA GLU A 443 36.83 -26.98 -7.63
C GLU A 443 36.81 -28.43 -7.10
N ALA A 444 37.95 -28.92 -6.60
CA ALA A 444 38.03 -30.22 -5.93
C ALA A 444 37.21 -30.26 -4.62
N ASN A 445 37.24 -29.18 -3.82
CA ASN A 445 36.45 -29.08 -2.58
C ASN A 445 34.93 -29.15 -2.85
N ILE A 446 34.43 -28.57 -3.95
CA ILE A 446 33.00 -28.65 -4.30
C ILE A 446 32.58 -30.09 -4.58
N ALA A 447 33.34 -30.78 -5.42
CA ALA A 447 33.05 -32.17 -5.77
C ALA A 447 33.10 -33.10 -4.55
N GLU A 448 33.87 -32.74 -3.52
CA GLU A 448 33.88 -33.43 -2.23
C GLU A 448 32.62 -33.12 -1.40
N LEU A 449 32.19 -31.86 -1.33
CA LEU A 449 30.98 -31.44 -0.61
C LEU A 449 29.68 -32.01 -1.20
N GLU A 450 29.56 -32.09 -2.53
CA GLU A 450 28.39 -32.67 -3.20
C GLU A 450 28.19 -34.15 -2.86
N LYS A 451 29.28 -34.90 -2.68
CA LYS A 451 29.24 -36.31 -2.25
C LYS A 451 28.78 -36.47 -0.80
N MET A 452 28.86 -35.42 0.02
CA MET A 452 28.39 -35.44 1.41
C MET A 452 26.87 -35.24 1.53
N ILE A 453 26.15 -34.96 0.44
CA ILE A 453 24.68 -34.83 0.46
C ILE A 453 24.03 -36.21 0.61
N PRO A 454 23.14 -36.42 1.61
CA PRO A 454 22.49 -37.72 1.82
C PRO A 454 21.58 -38.15 0.65
N PRO A 455 21.61 -39.42 0.22
CA PRO A 455 20.80 -39.91 -0.90
C PRO A 455 19.29 -39.97 -0.58
N GLU A 456 18.90 -40.10 0.70
CA GLU A 456 17.49 -40.11 1.12
C GLU A 456 16.75 -38.76 0.99
N TRP A 457 17.46 -37.66 0.71
CA TRP A 457 16.92 -36.30 0.72
C TRP A 457 15.63 -36.12 -0.11
N GLU A 458 15.64 -36.57 -1.36
CA GLU A 458 14.52 -36.35 -2.30
C GLU A 458 13.22 -37.04 -1.83
N GLY A 459 13.35 -38.23 -1.24
CA GLY A 459 12.23 -39.00 -0.70
C GLY A 459 11.60 -38.34 0.52
N ILE A 460 12.42 -37.91 1.48
CA ILE A 460 11.95 -37.29 2.72
C ILE A 460 11.29 -35.94 2.42
N SER A 461 11.87 -35.13 1.53
CA SER A 461 11.29 -33.85 1.09
C SER A 461 9.90 -34.02 0.44
N LYS A 462 9.71 -35.04 -0.40
CA LYS A 462 8.41 -35.31 -1.03
C LYS A 462 7.34 -35.69 -0.01
N LYS A 463 7.70 -36.46 1.02
CA LYS A 463 6.78 -36.87 2.10
C LYS A 463 6.31 -35.67 2.91
N PHE A 464 7.22 -34.78 3.31
CA PHE A 464 6.89 -33.56 4.06
C PHE A 464 5.93 -32.65 3.28
N ARG A 465 6.19 -32.41 1.98
CA ARG A 465 5.30 -31.62 1.10
C ARG A 465 3.89 -32.22 0.94
N GLY A 466 3.76 -33.54 1.03
CA GLY A 466 2.45 -34.21 1.00
C GLY A 466 1.60 -33.90 2.23
N ALA A 467 2.22 -33.87 3.42
CA ALA A 467 1.54 -33.55 4.67
C ALA A 467 0.97 -32.10 4.66
N LEU A 468 1.75 -31.13 4.17
CA LEU A 468 1.30 -29.73 4.06
C LEU A 468 0.00 -29.56 3.27
N LYS A 469 -0.19 -30.33 2.19
CA LYS A 469 -1.42 -30.27 1.38
C LYS A 469 -2.65 -30.78 2.13
N LYS A 470 -2.47 -31.76 3.02
CA LYS A 470 -3.57 -32.27 3.84
C LYS A 470 -4.03 -31.23 4.85
N VAL A 471 -3.09 -30.59 5.55
CA VAL A 471 -3.37 -29.52 6.53
C VAL A 471 -4.23 -28.42 5.91
N ALA A 472 -3.81 -27.88 4.76
CA ALA A 472 -4.51 -26.80 4.09
C ALA A 472 -5.95 -27.16 3.66
N LYS A 473 -6.20 -28.42 3.29
CA LYS A 473 -7.55 -28.87 2.90
C LYS A 473 -8.50 -28.91 4.10
N ALA A 474 -8.02 -29.40 5.23
CA ALA A 474 -8.82 -29.61 6.43
C ALA A 474 -9.20 -28.27 7.09
N ASP A 475 -8.25 -27.34 7.23
CA ASP A 475 -8.51 -26.01 7.80
C ASP A 475 -9.63 -25.24 7.06
N ARG A 476 -9.58 -25.27 5.73
CA ARG A 476 -10.60 -24.60 4.89
C ARG A 476 -12.02 -25.13 5.14
N LEU A 477 -12.16 -26.44 5.32
CA LEU A 477 -13.49 -27.05 5.55
C LEU A 477 -14.04 -26.64 6.91
N ALA A 478 -13.22 -26.69 7.96
CA ALA A 478 -13.61 -26.26 9.30
C ALA A 478 -14.02 -24.77 9.32
N SER A 479 -13.22 -23.92 8.69
CA SER A 479 -13.45 -22.48 8.61
C SER A 479 -14.76 -22.09 7.94
N ARG A 480 -15.16 -22.84 6.91
CA ARG A 480 -16.42 -22.62 6.21
C ARG A 480 -17.63 -23.00 7.09
N ALA A 481 -17.56 -24.15 7.75
CA ALA A 481 -18.63 -24.59 8.64
C ALA A 481 -18.86 -23.57 9.77
N MET A 482 -17.78 -23.03 10.33
CA MET A 482 -17.84 -21.99 11.35
C MET A 482 -18.55 -20.71 10.87
N ALA A 483 -18.20 -20.21 9.69
CA ALA A 483 -18.84 -19.01 9.14
C ALA A 483 -20.34 -19.20 8.89
N GLU A 484 -20.73 -20.32 8.26
CA GLU A 484 -22.14 -20.63 7.95
C GLU A 484 -22.98 -20.92 9.22
N ALA A 485 -22.35 -21.16 10.37
CA ALA A 485 -23.01 -21.36 11.67
C ALA A 485 -23.16 -20.07 12.51
N TYR A 486 -22.59 -18.95 12.07
CA TYR A 486 -22.54 -17.69 12.83
C TYR A 486 -23.20 -16.52 12.10
N GLU A 487 -22.80 -16.27 10.85
CA GLU A 487 -23.22 -15.07 10.10
C GLU A 487 -24.77 -14.94 10.01
N PRO A 488 -25.54 -16.00 9.68
CA PRO A 488 -26.99 -15.86 9.54
C PRO A 488 -27.72 -15.52 10.84
N VAL A 489 -27.16 -15.87 12.00
CA VAL A 489 -27.75 -15.55 13.31
C VAL A 489 -27.62 -14.05 13.58
N THR A 490 -26.41 -13.50 13.39
CA THR A 490 -26.16 -12.07 13.60
C THR A 490 -27.00 -11.18 12.68
N GLU A 491 -27.24 -11.63 11.44
CA GLU A 491 -28.13 -10.94 10.50
C GLU A 491 -29.58 -10.92 10.98
N LEU A 492 -30.09 -12.04 11.49
CA LEU A 492 -31.46 -12.13 11.97
C LEU A 492 -31.69 -11.24 13.21
N VAL A 493 -30.75 -11.22 14.16
CA VAL A 493 -30.81 -10.33 15.33
C VAL A 493 -30.87 -8.86 14.89
N ALA A 494 -30.02 -8.45 13.95
CA ALA A 494 -30.02 -7.07 13.45
C ALA A 494 -31.36 -6.68 12.77
N VAL A 495 -31.98 -7.59 12.02
CA VAL A 495 -33.28 -7.35 11.37
C VAL A 495 -34.39 -7.18 12.41
N ILE A 496 -34.36 -7.94 13.49
CA ILE A 496 -35.32 -7.84 14.59
C ILE A 496 -35.13 -6.53 15.37
N ASP A 497 -33.89 -6.20 15.73
CA ASP A 497 -33.56 -4.99 16.51
C ASP A 497 -33.92 -3.68 15.80
N ALA A 498 -34.02 -3.70 14.47
CA ALA A 498 -34.42 -2.55 13.67
C ALA A 498 -35.93 -2.21 13.74
N ALA A 499 -36.75 -3.03 14.40
CA ALA A 499 -38.21 -2.84 14.43
C ALA A 499 -38.68 -1.46 14.97
N PRO A 500 -38.14 -0.93 16.09
CA PRO A 500 -38.58 0.36 16.63
C PRO A 500 -38.25 1.54 15.72
N ASP A 501 -37.13 1.48 15.00
CA ASP A 501 -36.74 2.52 14.05
C ASP A 501 -37.52 2.41 12.74
N LEU A 502 -37.85 1.19 12.33
CA LEU A 502 -38.73 0.94 11.19
C LEU A 502 -40.14 1.48 11.46
N GLU A 503 -40.61 1.42 12.71
CA GLU A 503 -41.91 1.94 13.12
C GLU A 503 -42.01 3.47 12.98
N LYS A 504 -40.90 4.21 13.16
CA LYS A 504 -40.87 5.68 13.01
C LYS A 504 -41.21 6.13 11.58
N VAL A 505 -41.01 5.26 10.58
CA VAL A 505 -41.30 5.55 9.17
C VAL A 505 -42.80 5.51 8.87
N THR A 506 -43.60 4.88 9.74
CA THR A 506 -45.04 4.69 9.52
C THR A 506 -45.77 6.02 9.30
N ASN A 507 -45.51 7.04 10.14
CA ASN A 507 -46.21 8.33 10.07
C ASN A 507 -45.76 9.21 8.88
N PRO A 508 -44.45 9.39 8.62
CA PRO A 508 -43.97 10.05 7.40
C PRO A 508 -44.50 9.39 6.13
N LEU A 509 -44.48 8.05 6.07
CA LEU A 509 -44.96 7.31 4.90
C LEU A 509 -46.47 7.48 4.71
N ALA A 510 -47.26 7.44 5.79
CA ALA A 510 -48.68 7.73 5.73
C ALA A 510 -48.96 9.16 5.24
N THR A 511 -48.14 10.13 5.64
CA THR A 511 -48.25 11.53 5.20
C THR A 511 -47.92 11.67 3.71
N LEU A 512 -46.86 11.01 3.25
CA LEU A 512 -46.50 10.99 1.82
C LEU A 512 -47.62 10.37 0.97
N VAL A 513 -48.20 9.25 1.41
CA VAL A 513 -49.34 8.62 0.73
C VAL A 513 -50.51 9.60 0.63
N GLY A 514 -50.83 10.34 1.71
CA GLY A 514 -51.91 11.32 1.73
C GLY A 514 -51.69 12.53 0.80
N GLN A 515 -50.44 12.94 0.59
CA GLN A 515 -50.09 14.10 -0.25
C GLN A 515 -49.75 13.72 -1.70
N ALA A 516 -49.53 12.43 -1.99
CA ALA A 516 -49.05 11.97 -3.29
C ALA A 516 -49.99 12.34 -4.46
N ALA A 517 -51.29 12.50 -4.22
CA ALA A 517 -52.26 12.85 -5.27
C ALA A 517 -52.27 14.34 -5.65
N THR A 518 -52.10 15.25 -4.69
CA THR A 518 -52.34 16.69 -4.88
C THR A 518 -51.14 17.58 -4.58
N GLY A 519 -50.10 17.05 -3.93
CA GLY A 519 -48.90 17.78 -3.55
C GLY A 519 -48.04 18.21 -4.74
N ASP A 520 -47.20 19.21 -4.50
CA ASP A 520 -46.18 19.61 -5.47
C ASP A 520 -45.14 18.49 -5.69
N MET A 521 -44.71 18.28 -6.93
CA MET A 521 -43.83 17.15 -7.29
C MET A 521 -42.43 17.31 -6.72
N ALA A 522 -41.92 18.54 -6.58
CA ALA A 522 -40.63 18.78 -5.94
C ALA A 522 -40.72 18.50 -4.44
N MET A 523 -41.81 18.91 -3.79
CA MET A 523 -42.09 18.60 -2.39
C MET A 523 -42.21 17.08 -2.13
N LEU A 524 -42.95 16.35 -2.97
CA LEU A 524 -43.12 14.89 -2.84
C LEU A 524 -41.81 14.13 -3.11
N THR A 525 -41.01 14.63 -4.05
CA THR A 525 -39.66 14.10 -4.28
C THR A 525 -38.84 14.21 -3.00
N GLU A 526 -38.88 15.37 -2.34
CA GLU A 526 -38.10 15.62 -1.13
C GLU A 526 -38.58 14.78 0.05
N GLN A 527 -39.89 14.70 0.29
CA GLN A 527 -40.44 13.82 1.33
C GLN A 527 -40.14 12.34 1.09
N THR A 528 -40.19 11.87 -0.17
CA THR A 528 -39.82 10.48 -0.48
C THR A 528 -38.33 10.24 -0.22
N LYS A 529 -37.47 11.23 -0.49
CA LYS A 529 -36.04 11.15 -0.13
C LYS A 529 -35.86 11.06 1.39
N GLU A 530 -36.58 11.86 2.16
CA GLU A 530 -36.52 11.85 3.61
C GLU A 530 -36.89 10.46 4.17
N ILE A 531 -37.96 9.86 3.65
CA ILE A 531 -38.40 8.51 4.06
C ILE A 531 -37.42 7.44 3.62
N GLU A 532 -36.94 7.49 2.38
CA GLU A 532 -35.89 6.58 1.91
C GLU A 532 -34.62 6.70 2.76
N ALA A 533 -34.28 7.90 3.22
CA ALA A 533 -33.14 8.16 4.09
C ALA A 533 -33.35 7.54 5.48
N MET A 534 -34.57 7.56 6.02
CA MET A 534 -34.91 6.87 7.26
C MET A 534 -34.82 5.35 7.15
N LEU A 535 -35.19 4.76 5.99
CA LEU A 535 -35.16 3.31 5.77
C LEU A 535 -33.77 2.78 5.37
N ALA A 536 -32.93 3.63 4.78
CA ALA A 536 -31.62 3.27 4.26
C ALA A 536 -30.68 2.58 5.27
N PRO A 537 -30.55 3.04 6.53
CA PRO A 537 -29.62 2.44 7.49
C PRO A 537 -30.19 1.21 8.21
N LEU A 538 -31.48 0.89 8.05
CA LEU A 538 -32.15 -0.16 8.81
C LEU A 538 -31.91 -1.54 8.20
N ALA A 539 -31.54 -2.52 9.04
CA ALA A 539 -31.39 -3.91 8.62
C ALA A 539 -32.73 -4.43 8.04
N GLY A 540 -32.70 -4.92 6.81
CA GLY A 540 -33.90 -5.34 6.07
C GLY A 540 -34.81 -4.20 5.58
N GLY A 541 -34.47 -2.92 5.81
CA GLY A 541 -35.26 -1.76 5.35
C GLY A 541 -35.33 -1.60 3.82
N GLN A 542 -34.41 -2.25 3.09
CA GLN A 542 -34.40 -2.28 1.62
C GLN A 542 -35.69 -2.85 1.04
N ILE A 543 -36.31 -3.81 1.73
CA ILE A 543 -37.54 -4.47 1.29
C ILE A 543 -38.63 -3.40 1.07
N VAL A 544 -38.76 -2.45 2.00
CA VAL A 544 -39.70 -1.30 1.91
C VAL A 544 -39.17 -0.20 0.98
N ARG A 545 -37.88 0.14 1.08
CA ARG A 545 -37.26 1.24 0.33
C ARG A 545 -37.28 1.01 -1.19
N SER A 546 -37.23 -0.24 -1.62
CA SER A 546 -37.13 -0.58 -3.05
C SER A 546 -38.27 0.03 -3.88
N ASP A 547 -39.49 0.00 -3.36
CA ASP A 547 -40.66 0.57 -4.04
C ASP A 547 -40.71 2.09 -3.94
N LEU A 548 -40.33 2.68 -2.80
CA LEU A 548 -40.22 4.13 -2.64
C LEU A 548 -39.19 4.75 -3.60
N SER A 549 -38.06 4.07 -3.81
CA SER A 549 -37.04 4.54 -4.76
C SER A 549 -37.52 4.60 -6.20
N LYS A 550 -38.43 3.70 -6.58
CA LYS A 550 -39.06 3.73 -7.90
C LYS A 550 -40.05 4.89 -7.98
N ALA A 551 -40.84 5.12 -6.92
CA ALA A 551 -41.80 6.22 -6.85
C ALA A 551 -41.10 7.59 -6.93
N ARG A 552 -40.01 7.77 -6.18
CA ARG A 552 -39.23 9.02 -6.19
C ARG A 552 -38.68 9.38 -7.56
N ARG A 553 -38.17 8.41 -8.32
CA ARG A 553 -37.65 8.65 -9.69
C ARG A 553 -38.72 9.19 -10.64
N ILE A 554 -39.98 8.88 -10.37
CA ILE A 554 -41.11 9.40 -11.14
C ILE A 554 -41.35 10.86 -10.76
N PHE A 555 -41.39 11.18 -9.46
CA PHE A 555 -41.55 12.55 -8.98
C PHE A 555 -40.42 13.48 -9.44
N ASP A 556 -39.18 13.01 -9.39
CA ASP A 556 -37.96 13.76 -9.76
C ASP A 556 -37.92 14.16 -11.24
N LYS A 557 -38.46 13.30 -12.12
CA LYS A 557 -38.57 13.59 -13.56
C LYS A 557 -39.71 14.55 -13.90
N ASN A 558 -40.51 14.95 -12.90
CA ASN A 558 -41.66 15.82 -13.02
C ASN A 558 -42.62 15.43 -14.16
N LYS A 559 -42.82 14.12 -14.35
CA LYS A 559 -43.72 13.58 -15.37
C LYS A 559 -45.12 13.40 -14.77
N GLN A 560 -46.01 14.34 -15.05
CA GLN A 560 -47.36 14.33 -14.51
C GLN A 560 -48.15 13.08 -14.91
N ASP A 561 -47.91 12.55 -16.11
CA ASP A 561 -48.59 11.36 -16.65
C ASP A 561 -48.26 10.05 -15.91
N ASP A 562 -47.17 10.01 -15.14
CA ASP A 562 -46.72 8.80 -14.42
C ASP A 562 -47.11 8.83 -12.91
N ARG A 563 -47.87 9.85 -12.47
CA ARG A 563 -48.17 10.09 -11.04
C ARG A 563 -48.96 8.96 -10.36
N GLU A 564 -49.91 8.34 -11.04
CA GLU A 564 -50.69 7.21 -10.50
C GLU A 564 -49.81 5.98 -10.20
N LYS A 565 -48.79 5.72 -11.04
CA LYS A 565 -47.83 4.63 -10.81
C LYS A 565 -46.98 4.88 -9.57
N ALA A 566 -46.60 6.13 -9.32
CA ALA A 566 -45.86 6.50 -8.13
C ALA A 566 -46.70 6.28 -6.86
N ILE A 567 -48.00 6.61 -6.89
CA ILE A 567 -48.92 6.36 -5.77
C ILE A 567 -48.99 4.86 -5.44
N ALA A 568 -49.19 4.00 -6.45
CA ALA A 568 -49.25 2.55 -6.25
C ALA A 568 -47.99 1.97 -5.60
N LEU A 569 -46.81 2.47 -5.98
CA LEU A 569 -45.53 2.06 -5.40
C LEU A 569 -45.39 2.48 -3.92
N ILE A 570 -45.86 3.66 -3.54
CA ILE A 570 -45.79 4.13 -2.15
C ILE A 570 -46.79 3.36 -1.27
N THR A 571 -47.97 3.01 -1.80
CA THR A 571 -48.93 2.15 -1.10
C THR A 571 -48.41 0.72 -0.92
N SER A 572 -47.74 0.15 -1.94
CA SER A 572 -47.04 -1.14 -1.83
C SER A 572 -46.03 -1.11 -0.68
N ALA A 573 -45.18 -0.08 -0.64
CA ALA A 573 -44.20 0.09 0.43
C ALA A 573 -44.85 0.14 1.82
N GLN A 574 -46.01 0.81 1.96
CA GLN A 574 -46.75 0.88 3.22
C GLN A 574 -47.24 -0.51 3.69
N SER A 575 -47.72 -1.35 2.79
CA SER A 575 -48.19 -2.71 3.12
C SER A 575 -47.05 -3.65 3.54
N VAL A 576 -45.91 -3.54 2.84
CA VAL A 576 -44.71 -4.32 3.12
C VAL A 576 -44.12 -3.91 4.48
N LEU A 577 -44.13 -2.61 4.79
CA LEU A 577 -43.71 -2.07 6.09
C LEU A 577 -44.52 -2.67 7.24
N ALA A 578 -45.85 -2.75 7.10
CA ALA A 578 -46.72 -3.32 8.13
C ALA A 578 -46.43 -4.81 8.37
N THR A 579 -46.24 -5.58 7.30
CA THR A 579 -45.91 -7.02 7.39
C THR A 579 -44.57 -7.24 8.07
N GLU A 580 -43.56 -6.44 7.73
CA GLU A 580 -42.24 -6.52 8.35
C GLU A 580 -42.25 -6.15 9.84
N LEU A 581 -43.03 -5.13 10.22
CA LEU A 581 -43.14 -4.73 11.63
C LEU A 581 -43.80 -5.81 12.50
N ASP A 582 -44.80 -6.51 11.98
CA ASP A 582 -45.56 -7.53 12.72
C ASP A 582 -44.65 -8.69 13.16
N TRP A 583 -44.02 -9.38 12.21
CA TRP A 583 -43.19 -10.54 12.55
C TRP A 583 -41.94 -10.15 13.35
N ARG A 584 -41.34 -8.97 13.10
CA ARG A 584 -40.15 -8.50 13.84
C ARG A 584 -40.48 -8.17 15.29
N LYS A 585 -41.63 -7.55 15.58
CA LYS A 585 -42.09 -7.28 16.95
C LYS A 585 -42.34 -8.58 17.72
N ASN A 586 -42.94 -9.57 17.07
CA ASN A 586 -43.15 -10.90 17.66
C ASN A 586 -41.82 -11.62 17.93
N ALA A 587 -40.89 -11.57 16.98
CA ALA A 587 -39.55 -12.17 17.14
C ALA A 587 -38.71 -11.47 18.22
N ALA A 588 -38.85 -10.14 18.37
CA ALA A 588 -38.18 -9.35 19.40
C ALA A 588 -38.52 -9.81 20.83
N GLN A 589 -39.75 -10.30 21.05
CA GLN A 589 -40.20 -10.76 22.37
C GLN A 589 -39.93 -12.24 22.63
N SER A 590 -39.78 -13.05 21.57
CA SER A 590 -39.81 -14.51 21.69
C SER A 590 -38.46 -15.19 21.47
N ILE A 591 -37.63 -14.71 20.54
CA ILE A 591 -36.40 -15.42 20.11
C ILE A 591 -35.16 -14.54 20.01
N ARG A 592 -35.31 -13.21 20.07
CA ARG A 592 -34.21 -12.26 19.85
C ARG A 592 -33.08 -12.42 20.86
N ASP A 593 -33.41 -12.53 22.14
CA ASP A 593 -32.40 -12.59 23.21
C ASP A 593 -31.63 -13.91 23.16
N ASP A 594 -32.29 -15.03 22.85
CA ASP A 594 -31.62 -16.33 22.67
C ASP A 594 -30.63 -16.30 21.50
N LEU A 595 -31.02 -15.67 20.37
CA LEU A 595 -30.16 -15.53 19.20
C LEU A 595 -28.98 -14.59 19.47
N ALA A 596 -29.21 -13.48 20.17
CA ALA A 596 -28.16 -12.54 20.54
C ALA A 596 -27.17 -13.16 21.53
N GLN A 597 -27.66 -13.95 22.50
CA GLN A 597 -26.82 -14.64 23.46
C GLN A 597 -25.95 -15.69 22.79
N TYR A 598 -26.51 -16.53 21.90
CA TYR A 598 -25.71 -17.48 21.12
C TYR A 598 -24.62 -16.78 20.31
N ALA A 599 -24.96 -15.70 19.62
CA ALA A 599 -24.00 -14.94 18.83
C ALA A 599 -22.87 -14.36 19.68
N GLU A 600 -23.15 -13.86 20.89
CA GLU A 600 -22.10 -13.35 21.76
C GLU A 600 -21.23 -14.49 22.32
N ASP A 601 -21.83 -15.59 22.76
CA ASP A 601 -21.12 -16.73 23.36
C ASP A 601 -20.09 -17.33 22.39
N VAL A 602 -20.41 -17.41 21.09
CA VAL A 602 -19.54 -18.01 20.08
C VAL A 602 -18.75 -16.98 19.27
N ARG A 603 -18.84 -15.68 19.63
CA ARG A 603 -18.24 -14.56 18.89
C ARG A 603 -16.74 -14.69 18.68
N LEU A 604 -16.01 -15.12 19.73
CA LEU A 604 -14.55 -15.23 19.71
C LEU A 604 -14.04 -16.62 19.28
N THR A 605 -14.94 -17.56 19.01
CA THR A 605 -14.62 -18.92 18.58
C THR A 605 -15.15 -19.16 17.17
N ILE A 606 -16.37 -19.67 17.05
CA ILE A 606 -17.03 -19.96 15.77
C ILE A 606 -17.16 -18.69 14.91
N GLY A 607 -17.54 -17.58 15.55
CA GLY A 607 -17.78 -16.30 14.87
C GLY A 607 -16.53 -15.50 14.55
N LEU A 608 -15.36 -15.86 15.10
CA LEU A 608 -14.18 -14.99 15.11
C LEU A 608 -13.78 -14.54 13.72
N ARG A 609 -13.69 -15.49 12.78
CA ARG A 609 -13.31 -15.21 11.40
C ARG A 609 -14.38 -14.38 10.69
N SER A 610 -15.64 -14.50 11.08
CA SER A 610 -16.77 -13.78 10.49
C SER A 610 -16.90 -12.33 10.97
N LEU A 611 -16.10 -11.90 11.94
CA LEU A 611 -16.10 -10.53 12.41
C LEU A 611 -15.52 -9.59 11.35
N SER A 612 -16.09 -8.39 11.30
CA SER A 612 -15.65 -7.33 10.38
C SER A 612 -14.28 -6.74 10.73
N ARG A 613 -13.81 -6.95 11.97
CA ARG A 613 -12.53 -6.45 12.49
C ARG A 613 -11.96 -7.44 13.49
N VAL A 614 -10.64 -7.42 13.63
CA VAL A 614 -9.95 -8.18 14.68
C VAL A 614 -10.42 -7.64 16.04
N PRO A 615 -11.00 -8.49 16.91
CA PRO A 615 -11.42 -8.08 18.25
C PRO A 615 -10.23 -7.55 19.04
N LYS A 616 -10.47 -6.60 19.94
CA LYS A 616 -9.41 -6.00 20.75
C LYS A 616 -8.71 -7.06 21.61
N GLU A 617 -9.49 -8.03 22.07
CA GLU A 617 -9.10 -9.23 22.81
C GLU A 617 -8.08 -10.07 22.04
N LEU A 618 -8.10 -10.02 20.70
CA LEU A 618 -7.17 -10.73 19.83
C LEU A 618 -5.97 -9.92 19.37
N VAL A 619 -5.96 -8.60 19.55
CA VAL A 619 -4.82 -7.77 19.12
C VAL A 619 -3.52 -8.23 19.81
N THR A 620 -3.56 -8.48 21.13
CA THR A 620 -2.40 -8.92 21.91
C THR A 620 -1.93 -10.34 21.60
N PRO A 621 -2.79 -11.38 21.57
CA PRO A 621 -2.34 -12.72 21.20
C PRO A 621 -1.89 -12.80 19.73
N LEU A 622 -2.53 -12.07 18.81
CA LEU A 622 -2.08 -12.03 17.41
C LEU A 622 -0.76 -11.26 17.28
N SER A 623 -0.58 -10.15 18.00
CA SER A 623 0.72 -9.47 18.02
C SER A 623 1.80 -10.32 18.69
N ASN A 624 1.49 -11.06 19.76
CA ASN A 624 2.43 -11.93 20.47
C ASN A 624 2.83 -13.15 19.62
N CYS A 625 1.87 -13.76 18.92
CA CYS A 625 2.15 -14.82 17.97
C CYS A 625 2.98 -14.30 16.79
N GLN A 626 2.67 -13.10 16.28
CA GLN A 626 3.47 -12.47 15.23
C GLN A 626 4.84 -11.97 15.71
N ALA A 627 5.02 -11.76 17.02
CA ALA A 627 6.29 -11.33 17.60
C ALA A 627 7.27 -12.50 17.83
N SER A 628 6.76 -13.74 17.97
CA SER A 628 7.61 -14.92 18.07
C SER A 628 8.24 -15.26 16.72
N HIS A 629 9.56 -15.46 16.71
CA HIS A 629 10.25 -15.87 15.50
C HIS A 629 9.84 -17.29 15.13
N ARG A 630 8.98 -17.41 14.12
CA ARG A 630 8.59 -18.69 13.56
C ARG A 630 9.64 -19.12 12.54
N ASP A 631 10.36 -20.18 12.86
CA ASP A 631 11.23 -20.83 11.89
C ASP A 631 10.37 -21.51 10.83
N ILE A 632 10.19 -20.81 9.72
CA ILE A 632 9.48 -21.31 8.56
C ILE A 632 10.40 -22.00 7.55
N SER A 633 11.70 -22.14 7.85
CA SER A 633 12.70 -22.66 6.91
C SER A 633 12.38 -24.08 6.43
N LEU A 634 11.72 -24.89 7.26
CA LEU A 634 11.29 -26.23 6.87
C LEU A 634 10.23 -26.23 5.75
N PHE A 635 9.51 -25.12 5.57
CA PHE A 635 8.50 -24.95 4.54
C PHE A 635 9.07 -24.39 3.22
N PHE A 636 10.40 -24.19 3.12
CA PHE A 636 11.13 -23.69 1.94
C PHE A 636 12.25 -24.64 1.49
#